data_AF-J9ETB8-F1
#
_entry.id   AF-J9ETB8-F1
#
_cell.length_a   1.000
_cell.length_b   1.000
_cell.length_c   1.000
_cell.angle_alpha   90.00
_cell.angle_beta   90.00
_cell.angle_gamma   90.00
#
_symmetry.space_group_name_H-M   'P 1'
#
loop_
_entity.id
_entity.type
_entity.pdbx_description
1 polymer ?
#
loop_
_entity_poly.entity_id
_entity_poly.type
_entity_poly.pdbx_seq_one_letter_code
_entity_poly.pdbx_strand_id
1 'polypeptide(L)'
;MTSECSSQIYSLSSTTELNSAQVERLRSVLNEQVEIHGRGNFPTLSVRLHDLIICVRDSLRAAGIGPKNVKMNGGAASYVVATEEFAYSDLDLIFPMSFESEQSFDSVSPNLFSSSA
;
A
#
# COMPACT_ATOMS: atom_id res chain seq x y z
N MET A 1 -22.65 29.47 -26.64
CA MET A 1 -23.26 28.15 -26.94
C MET A 1 -22.17 27.30 -27.55
N THR A 2 -21.24 26.79 -26.73
CA THR A 2 -21.20 25.40 -26.20
C THR A 2 -21.07 24.39 -27.35
N SER A 3 -19.86 23.92 -27.63
CA SER A 3 -19.18 22.80 -26.93
C SER A 3 -19.81 21.47 -27.29
N GLU A 4 -19.19 20.72 -28.21
CA GLU A 4 -19.01 19.25 -28.26
C GLU A 4 -17.86 19.03 -29.27
N CYS A 5 -16.79 18.29 -29.04
CA CYS A 5 -16.70 16.93 -28.54
C CYS A 5 -15.27 16.71 -28.00
N SER A 6 -15.15 16.56 -26.69
CA SER A 6 -13.95 16.06 -26.00
C SER A 6 -14.37 14.89 -25.13
N SER A 7 -14.64 13.74 -25.74
CA SER A 7 -15.10 12.56 -24.98
C SER A 7 -14.39 11.27 -25.35
N GLN A 8 -13.20 11.33 -25.98
CA GLN A 8 -12.49 10.14 -26.44
C GLN A 8 -11.03 10.08 -26.00
N ILE A 9 -10.74 10.49 -24.76
CA ILE A 9 -9.41 10.23 -24.20
C ILE A 9 -9.48 9.55 -22.83
N TYR A 10 -8.85 8.37 -22.79
CA TYR A 10 -8.42 7.54 -21.66
C TYR A 10 -9.42 6.57 -21.03
N SER A 11 -9.60 5.41 -21.66
CA SER A 11 -9.80 4.16 -20.91
C SER A 11 -9.14 2.98 -21.63
N LEU A 12 -7.82 2.89 -21.51
CA LEU A 12 -7.09 1.64 -21.68
C LEU A 12 -6.21 1.48 -20.44
N SER A 13 -6.78 0.96 -19.36
CA SER A 13 -5.99 0.46 -18.24
C SER A 13 -5.23 -0.79 -18.72
N SER A 14 -4.04 -0.60 -19.30
CA SER A 14 -3.13 -1.70 -19.60
C SER A 14 -2.67 -2.31 -18.28
N THR A 15 -3.24 -3.45 -17.92
CA THR A 15 -2.75 -4.25 -16.80
C THR A 15 -1.78 -5.28 -17.36
N THR A 16 -0.59 -5.37 -16.76
CA THR A 16 0.42 -6.38 -17.12
C THR A 16 0.65 -7.28 -15.91
N GLU A 17 0.80 -8.58 -16.14
CA GLU A 17 1.12 -9.54 -15.09
C GLU A 17 2.64 -9.57 -14.85
N LEU A 18 3.04 -9.72 -13.58
CA LEU A 18 4.44 -9.91 -13.22
C LEU A 18 4.91 -11.28 -13.69
N ASN A 19 6.08 -11.33 -14.33
CA ASN A 19 6.73 -12.59 -14.63
C ASN A 19 7.33 -13.22 -13.35
N SER A 20 7.78 -14.48 -13.43
CA SER A 20 8.29 -15.22 -12.26
C SER A 20 9.43 -14.50 -11.51
N ALA A 21 10.37 -13.89 -12.23
CA ALA A 21 11.49 -13.17 -11.61
C ALA A 21 11.00 -11.90 -10.87
N GLN A 22 10.05 -11.17 -11.46
CA GLN A 22 9.45 -10.00 -10.81
C GLN A 22 8.60 -10.42 -9.58
N VAL A 23 7.91 -11.55 -9.64
CA VAL A 23 7.19 -12.12 -8.48
C VAL A 23 8.16 -12.48 -7.36
N GLU A 24 9.33 -13.05 -7.67
CA GLU A 24 10.37 -13.32 -6.68
C GLU A 24 10.95 -12.05 -6.07
N ARG A 25 11.18 -11.00 -6.87
CA ARG A 25 11.61 -9.70 -6.33
C ARG A 25 10.55 -9.09 -5.41
N LEU A 26 9.28 -9.11 -5.82
CA LEU A 26 8.18 -8.67 -4.95
C LEU A 26 8.15 -9.46 -3.64
N ARG A 27 8.35 -10.78 -3.69
CA ARG A 27 8.45 -11.61 -2.48
C ARG A 27 9.63 -11.22 -1.61
N SER A 28 10.77 -10.84 -2.19
CA SER A 28 11.92 -10.35 -1.44
C SER A 28 11.56 -9.09 -0.67
N VAL A 29 11.03 -8.06 -1.37
CA VAL A 29 10.59 -6.80 -0.76
C VAL A 29 9.58 -7.05 0.37
N LEU A 30 8.58 -7.91 0.15
CA LEU A 30 7.57 -8.24 1.16
C LEU A 30 8.13 -8.97 2.38
N ASN A 31 9.27 -9.65 2.25
CA ASN A 31 9.94 -10.35 3.35
C ASN A 31 11.02 -9.52 4.05
N GLU A 32 11.26 -8.28 3.62
CA GLU A 32 12.21 -7.39 4.30
C GLU A 32 11.75 -7.06 5.72
N GLN A 33 12.73 -7.00 6.63
CA GLN A 33 12.54 -6.43 7.96
C GLN A 33 12.54 -4.90 7.86
N VAL A 34 11.42 -4.28 8.21
CA VAL A 34 11.29 -2.83 8.29
C VAL A 34 11.35 -2.38 9.74
N GLU A 35 12.07 -1.29 9.98
CA GLU A 35 12.24 -0.72 11.32
C GLU A 35 11.31 0.47 11.53
N ILE A 36 10.42 0.35 12.51
CA ILE A 36 9.54 1.44 12.94
C ILE A 36 10.15 2.03 14.22
N HIS A 37 10.75 3.21 14.07
CA HIS A 37 11.44 3.88 15.16
C HIS A 37 10.43 4.56 16.10
N GLY A 38 10.42 4.11 17.35
CA GLY A 38 9.62 4.73 18.40
C GLY A 38 10.10 6.16 18.71
N ARG A 39 9.16 7.10 18.91
CA ARG A 39 9.50 8.46 19.34
C ARG A 39 9.77 8.50 20.84
N GLY A 40 10.88 9.08 21.28
CA GLY A 40 11.21 9.18 22.71
C GLY A 40 11.79 7.89 23.27
N ASN A 41 11.21 7.35 24.35
CA ASN A 41 11.67 6.10 24.98
C ASN A 41 10.95 4.84 24.48
N PHE A 42 10.15 4.95 23.41
CA PHE A 42 9.52 3.79 22.79
C PHE A 42 10.56 3.00 21.99
N PRO A 43 10.53 1.65 22.05
CA PRO A 43 11.49 0.82 21.33
C PRO A 43 11.34 0.94 19.81
N THR A 44 12.42 0.65 19.08
CA THR A 44 12.32 0.37 17.64
C THR A 44 11.69 -1.01 17.45
N LEU A 45 10.63 -1.08 16.65
CA LEU A 45 10.03 -2.34 16.22
C LEU A 45 10.71 -2.79 14.94
N SER A 46 11.08 -4.06 14.85
CA SER A 46 11.57 -4.68 13.62
C SER A 46 10.53 -5.70 13.16
N VAL A 47 9.79 -5.38 12.11
CA VAL A 47 8.65 -6.18 11.62
C VAL A 47 8.78 -6.47 10.14
N ARG A 48 8.35 -7.65 9.72
CA ARG A 48 8.37 -8.01 8.31
C ARG A 48 7.28 -7.23 7.58
N LEU A 49 7.61 -6.64 6.43
CA LEU A 49 6.69 -5.77 5.68
C LEU A 49 5.34 -6.46 5.40
N HIS A 50 5.37 -7.72 4.99
CA HIS A 50 4.17 -8.52 4.76
C HIS A 50 3.25 -8.61 5.99
N ASP A 51 3.82 -8.83 7.17
CA ASP A 51 3.04 -9.01 8.39
C ASP A 51 2.43 -7.66 8.83
N LEU A 52 3.17 -6.56 8.66
CA LEU A 52 2.66 -5.22 8.85
C LEU A 52 1.46 -4.93 7.92
N ILE A 53 1.57 -5.26 6.64
CA ILE A 53 0.48 -5.08 5.66
C ILE A 53 -0.77 -5.88 6.07
N ILE A 54 -0.60 -7.14 6.50
CA ILE A 54 -1.72 -7.97 6.96
C ILE A 54 -2.38 -7.35 8.19
N CYS A 55 -1.59 -6.97 9.19
CA CYS A 55 -2.09 -6.37 10.42
C CYS A 55 -2.94 -5.13 10.11
N VAL A 56 -2.39 -4.16 9.36
CA VAL A 56 -3.09 -2.93 8.99
C VAL A 56 -4.38 -3.23 8.21
N ARG A 57 -4.31 -4.12 7.21
CA ARG A 57 -5.47 -4.49 6.40
C ARG A 57 -6.58 -5.11 7.26
N ASP A 58 -6.23 -6.00 8.17
CA ASP A 58 -7.19 -6.73 8.99
C ASP A 58 -7.81 -5.81 10.06
N SER A 59 -7.05 -4.87 10.61
CA SER A 59 -7.57 -3.79 11.46
C SER A 59 -8.60 -2.91 10.74
N LEU A 60 -8.28 -2.47 9.51
CA LEU A 60 -9.21 -1.67 8.70
C LEU A 60 -10.48 -2.47 8.34
N ARG A 61 -10.35 -3.78 8.10
CA ARG A 61 -11.51 -4.67 7.85
C ARG A 61 -12.38 -4.83 9.09
N ALA A 62 -11.78 -4.99 10.27
CA ALA A 62 -12.50 -5.04 11.53
C ALA A 62 -13.29 -3.75 11.80
N ALA A 63 -12.77 -2.60 11.35
CA ALA A 63 -13.45 -1.31 11.38
C ALA A 63 -14.50 -1.12 10.28
N GLY A 64 -14.73 -2.11 9.41
CA GLY A 64 -15.73 -2.06 8.34
C GLY A 64 -15.33 -1.27 7.08
N ILE A 65 -14.08 -0.82 6.99
CA ILE A 65 -13.58 0.06 5.90
C ILE A 65 -12.41 -0.55 5.12
N GLY A 66 -12.07 -1.81 5.38
CA GLY A 66 -10.84 -2.42 4.89
C GLY A 66 -10.86 -2.80 3.40
N PRO A 67 -9.72 -2.68 2.71
CA PRO A 67 -9.65 -2.89 1.27
C PRO A 67 -9.66 -4.38 0.88
N LYS A 68 -10.02 -4.66 -0.39
CA LYS A 68 -9.90 -6.00 -0.99
C LYS A 68 -8.44 -6.35 -1.30
N ASN A 69 -7.67 -5.38 -1.79
CA ASN A 69 -6.25 -5.52 -2.14
C ASN A 69 -5.44 -4.37 -1.55
N VAL A 70 -4.13 -4.53 -1.48
CA VAL A 70 -3.17 -3.48 -1.12
C VAL A 70 -2.26 -3.29 -2.32
N LYS A 71 -1.91 -2.05 -2.64
CA LYS A 71 -1.02 -1.73 -3.77
C LYS A 71 0.30 -1.19 -3.25
N MET A 72 1.39 -1.56 -3.91
CA MET A 72 2.70 -0.96 -3.73
C MET A 72 2.90 0.12 -4.78
N ASN A 73 3.51 1.23 -4.40
CA ASN A 73 3.86 2.33 -5.30
C ASN A 73 5.32 2.75 -5.09
N GLY A 74 5.75 3.79 -5.80
CA GLY A 74 7.03 4.46 -5.57
C GLY A 74 8.25 3.67 -6.05
N GLY A 75 9.38 3.92 -5.40
CA GLY A 75 10.67 3.32 -5.75
C GLY A 75 10.65 1.79 -5.67
N ALA A 76 10.04 1.24 -4.62
CA ALA A 76 9.93 -0.21 -4.44
C ALA A 76 9.11 -0.89 -5.56
N ALA A 77 8.01 -0.28 -6.00
CA ALA A 77 7.23 -0.82 -7.13
C ALA A 77 8.05 -0.81 -8.42
N SER A 78 8.82 0.26 -8.66
CA SER A 78 9.70 0.38 -9.81
C SER A 78 10.83 -0.66 -9.75
N TYR A 79 11.37 -0.94 -8.55
CA TYR A 79 12.40 -1.95 -8.32
C TYR A 79 11.92 -3.36 -8.67
N VAL A 80 10.69 -3.71 -8.27
CA VAL A 80 10.11 -5.03 -8.56
C VAL A 80 10.07 -5.31 -10.06
N VAL A 81 9.65 -4.32 -10.87
CA VAL A 81 9.42 -4.51 -12.31
C VAL A 81 10.67 -4.31 -13.18
N ALA A 82 11.73 -3.68 -12.66
CA ALA A 82 12.91 -3.34 -13.43
C ALA A 82 13.70 -4.56 -13.91
N THR A 83 14.52 -4.38 -14.94
CA THR A 83 15.43 -5.42 -15.42
C THR A 83 16.73 -5.46 -14.61
N GLU A 84 17.13 -4.32 -14.04
CA GLU A 84 18.37 -4.11 -13.30
C GLU A 84 18.09 -3.82 -11.83
N GLU A 85 19.04 -4.13 -10.95
CA GLU A 85 18.95 -3.81 -9.54
C GLU A 85 19.32 -2.34 -9.29
N PHE A 86 18.50 -1.66 -8.50
CA PHE A 86 18.77 -0.30 -8.04
C PHE A 86 18.19 -0.11 -6.63
N ALA A 87 18.68 0.88 -5.90
CA ALA A 87 18.21 1.15 -4.55
C ALA A 87 16.88 1.93 -4.55
N TYR A 88 16.02 1.63 -3.57
CA TYR A 88 14.88 2.46 -3.20
C TYR A 88 14.97 2.83 -1.72
N SER A 89 14.45 4.00 -1.35
CA SER A 89 14.49 4.52 0.03
C SER A 89 13.17 4.37 0.77
N ASP A 90 12.06 4.30 0.02
CA ASP A 90 10.72 4.45 0.57
C ASP A 90 9.84 3.26 0.18
N LEU A 91 8.92 2.92 1.08
CA LEU A 91 7.90 1.88 0.91
C LEU A 91 6.52 2.52 0.91
N ASP A 92 6.00 2.82 -0.27
CA ASP A 92 4.69 3.41 -0.44
C ASP A 92 3.62 2.31 -0.57
N LEU A 93 2.73 2.23 0.42
CA LEU A 93 1.60 1.32 0.43
C LEU A 93 0.29 2.08 0.32
N ILE A 94 -0.54 1.69 -0.64
CA ILE A 94 -1.87 2.25 -0.86
C ILE A 94 -2.89 1.19 -0.46
N PHE A 95 -3.75 1.54 0.50
CA PHE A 95 -4.91 0.76 0.94
C PHE A 95 -6.16 1.39 0.31
N PRO A 96 -6.68 0.88 -0.82
CA PRO A 96 -7.80 1.50 -1.51
C PRO A 96 -9.08 1.30 -0.72
N MET A 97 -9.52 2.34 -0.02
CA MET A 97 -10.74 2.34 0.79
C MET A 97 -11.86 3.08 0.04
N SER A 98 -13.10 2.69 0.31
CA SER A 98 -14.30 3.40 -0.13
C SER A 98 -15.04 3.88 1.11
N PHE A 99 -15.37 5.16 1.14
CA PHE A 99 -16.07 5.80 2.24
C PHE A 99 -17.45 6.23 1.74
N GLU A 100 -18.50 5.85 2.48
CA GLU A 100 -19.87 6.32 2.16
C GLU A 100 -20.17 7.71 2.76
N SER A 101 -19.39 8.15 3.76
CA SER A 101 -19.53 9.46 4.40
C SER A 101 -18.20 9.97 5.00
N GLU A 102 -18.04 11.28 5.18
CA GLU A 102 -16.83 11.87 5.78
C GLU A 102 -16.57 11.36 7.22
N GLN A 103 -17.62 11.07 8.00
CA GLN A 103 -17.50 10.51 9.36
C GLN A 103 -16.80 9.14 9.38
N SER A 104 -16.86 8.38 8.29
CA SER A 104 -16.17 7.08 8.18
C SER A 104 -14.64 7.25 8.00
N PHE A 105 -14.18 8.41 7.51
CA PHE A 105 -12.76 8.72 7.38
C PHE A 105 -12.09 9.00 8.74
N ASP A 106 -12.79 9.71 9.63
CA ASP A 106 -12.27 10.03 10.98
C ASP A 106 -12.00 8.79 11.84
N SER A 107 -12.61 7.66 11.50
CA SER A 107 -12.39 6.39 12.18
C SER A 107 -11.12 5.64 11.75
N VAL A 108 -10.43 6.06 10.68
CA VAL A 108 -9.23 5.36 10.16
C VAL A 108 -8.08 5.39 11.16
N SER A 109 -7.72 6.58 11.65
CA SER A 109 -6.55 6.76 12.51
C SER A 109 -6.67 6.01 13.84
N PRO A 110 -7.78 6.10 14.61
CA PRO A 110 -7.90 5.40 15.88
C PRO A 110 -7.84 3.87 15.74
N ASN A 111 -8.42 3.32 14.67
CA ASN A 111 -8.47 1.86 14.45
C ASN A 111 -7.14 1.26 14.01
N LEU A 112 -6.30 2.04 13.32
CA LEU A 112 -4.93 1.63 13.00
C LEU A 112 -4.10 1.42 14.27
N PHE A 113 -4.19 2.33 15.24
CA PHE A 113 -3.35 2.32 16.44
C PHE A 113 -3.91 1.48 17.60
N SER A 114 -5.22 1.23 17.65
CA SER A 114 -5.83 0.38 18.69
C SER A 114 -5.46 -1.10 18.56
N SER A 115 -5.01 -1.52 17.38
CA SER A 115 -4.64 -2.90 17.07
C SER A 115 -3.18 -3.24 17.42
N SER A 116 -2.42 -2.26 17.90
CA SER A 116 -0.99 -2.37 18.21
C SER A 116 -0.70 -2.54 19.71
N ALA A 117 -1.72 -2.90 20.50
CA ALA A 117 -1.64 -3.09 21.96
C ALA A 117 -1.72 -4.57 22.35
#